data_AF-A0A3M1L8X4-F1
#
_entry.id   AF-A0A3M1L8X4-F1
#
_cell.length_a   1.000
_cell.length_b   1.000
_cell.length_c   1.000
_cell.angle_alpha   90.00
_cell.angle_beta   90.00
_cell.angle_gamma   90.00
#
_symmetry.space_group_name_H-M   'P 1'
#
loop_
_entity.id
_entity.type
_entity.pdbx_description
1 polymer ?
#
loop_
_entity_poly.entity_id
_entity_poly.type
_entity_poly.pdbx_seq_one_letter_code
_entity_poly.pdbx_strand_id
1 'polypeptide(L)'
;MAKKKRKKAVAPRLTRKQVSRAKREARQRKLLLIGSGVVAAILALVLAWGIYHDKVAVPNQPVVLVNGEPITTAEFQKQVVYRRMNLIEQARALPQLADQVRQQLDSPLVLGQQVLTDLIEERIIRQEATRRGITVTPDEVQKRIEELIGYPYPPTPEPLPTLP
;
A
#
# COMPACT_ATOMS: atom_id res chain seq x y z
N MET A 1 -56.98 25.45 -45.73
CA MET A 1 -57.86 24.92 -44.64
C MET A 1 -57.00 24.50 -43.45
N ALA A 2 -57.54 24.61 -42.24
CA ALA A 2 -56.83 24.90 -40.99
C ALA A 2 -56.05 23.73 -40.32
N LYS A 3 -54.90 24.06 -39.71
CA LYS A 3 -54.13 23.18 -38.81
C LYS A 3 -54.86 23.01 -37.46
N LYS A 4 -55.29 21.80 -37.13
CA LYS A 4 -55.94 21.43 -35.86
C LYS A 4 -54.89 21.37 -34.73
N LYS A 5 -54.80 22.43 -33.91
CA LYS A 5 -53.96 22.45 -32.70
C LYS A 5 -54.51 21.46 -31.65
N ARG A 6 -53.72 20.45 -31.27
CA ARG A 6 -54.01 19.54 -30.15
C ARG A 6 -54.01 20.35 -28.84
N LYS A 7 -55.15 20.38 -28.14
CA LYS A 7 -55.28 20.99 -26.81
C LYS A 7 -54.43 20.19 -25.81
N LYS A 8 -53.48 20.84 -25.14
CA LYS A 8 -52.72 20.26 -24.02
C LYS A 8 -53.69 19.92 -22.89
N ALA A 9 -53.71 18.67 -22.46
CA ALA A 9 -54.49 18.22 -21.31
C ALA A 9 -54.00 18.95 -20.05
N VAL A 10 -54.88 19.72 -19.41
CA VAL A 10 -54.61 20.41 -18.14
C VAL A 10 -54.72 19.38 -17.04
N ALA A 11 -53.63 19.15 -16.30
CA ALA A 11 -53.62 18.22 -15.18
C ALA A 11 -54.69 18.63 -14.12
N PRO A 12 -55.42 17.67 -13.54
CA PRO A 12 -56.46 17.97 -12.56
C PRO A 12 -55.89 18.69 -11.33
N ARG A 13 -56.55 19.78 -10.92
CA ARG A 13 -56.15 20.58 -9.75
C ARG A 13 -56.49 19.79 -8.47
N LEU A 14 -55.46 19.34 -7.76
CA LEU A 14 -55.58 18.59 -6.50
C LEU A 14 -56.40 19.37 -5.46
N THR A 15 -57.32 18.68 -4.78
CA THR A 15 -58.17 19.28 -3.74
C THR A 15 -57.35 19.65 -2.50
N ARG A 16 -57.74 20.69 -1.74
CA ARG A 16 -57.04 21.15 -0.51
C ARG A 16 -56.76 20.00 0.48
N LYS A 17 -57.68 19.04 0.61
CA LYS A 17 -57.52 17.85 1.46
C LYS A 17 -56.46 16.88 0.94
N GLN A 18 -56.39 16.65 -0.37
CA GLN A 18 -55.34 15.81 -1.00
C GLN A 18 -53.95 16.45 -0.89
N VAL A 19 -53.85 17.78 -1.08
CA VAL A 19 -52.58 18.52 -0.92
C VAL A 19 -52.05 18.45 0.52
N SER A 20 -52.95 18.45 1.52
CA SER A 20 -52.56 18.32 2.93
C SER A 20 -52.01 16.93 3.26
N ARG A 21 -52.64 15.85 2.77
CA ARG A 21 -52.16 14.48 2.96
C ARG A 21 -50.82 14.23 2.25
N ALA A 22 -50.70 14.65 1.00
CA ALA A 22 -49.45 14.55 0.23
C ALA A 22 -48.28 15.31 0.89
N LYS A 23 -48.54 16.47 1.50
CA LYS A 23 -47.51 17.23 2.24
C LYS A 23 -47.02 16.50 3.49
N ARG A 24 -47.86 15.70 4.16
CA ARG A 24 -47.45 14.91 5.34
C ARG A 24 -46.58 13.72 4.95
N GLU A 25 -46.99 12.98 3.92
CA GLU A 25 -46.23 11.86 3.36
C GLU A 25 -44.88 12.32 2.79
N ALA A 26 -44.83 13.47 2.11
CA ALA A 26 -43.58 14.03 1.61
C ALA A 26 -42.57 14.37 2.73
N ARG A 27 -43.05 14.82 3.90
CA ARG A 27 -42.18 15.08 5.07
C ARG A 27 -41.64 13.78 5.65
N GLN A 28 -42.50 12.78 5.82
CA GLN A 28 -42.09 11.46 6.31
C GLN A 28 -41.09 10.80 5.35
N ARG A 29 -41.34 10.85 4.04
CA ARG A 29 -40.41 10.36 3.02
C ARG A 29 -39.08 11.12 3.04
N LYS A 30 -39.09 12.44 3.18
CA LYS A 30 -37.87 13.25 3.26
C LYS A 30 -37.07 12.93 4.52
N LEU A 31 -37.73 12.76 5.67
CA LEU A 31 -37.11 12.34 6.93
C LEU A 31 -36.50 10.94 6.82
N LEU A 32 -37.22 9.98 6.23
CA LEU A 32 -36.72 8.63 6.01
C LEU A 32 -35.50 8.62 5.08
N LEU A 33 -35.52 9.39 4.00
CA LEU A 33 -34.37 9.50 3.08
C LEU A 33 -33.15 10.17 3.73
N ILE A 34 -33.36 11.22 4.53
CA ILE A 34 -32.28 11.87 5.29
C ILE A 34 -31.74 10.90 6.33
N GLY A 35 -32.61 10.22 7.08
CA GLY A 35 -32.23 9.22 8.08
C GLY A 35 -31.42 8.08 7.46
N SER A 36 -31.89 7.49 6.36
CA SER A 36 -31.14 6.45 5.65
C SER A 36 -29.80 6.96 5.09
N GLY A 37 -29.78 8.21 4.59
CA GLY A 37 -28.55 8.86 4.12
C GLY A 37 -27.53 9.06 5.24
N VAL A 38 -27.97 9.48 6.43
CA VAL A 38 -27.12 9.63 7.61
C VAL A 38 -26.56 8.27 8.05
N VAL A 39 -27.40 7.23 8.11
CA VAL A 39 -26.94 5.88 8.46
C VAL A 39 -25.91 5.37 7.45
N ALA A 40 -26.17 5.54 6.14
CA ALA A 40 -25.23 5.17 5.10
C ALA A 40 -23.90 5.94 5.19
N ALA A 41 -23.95 7.24 5.50
CA ALA A 41 -22.75 8.07 5.69
C ALA A 41 -21.94 7.62 6.92
N ILE A 42 -22.60 7.30 8.03
CA ILE A 42 -21.93 6.77 9.23
C ILE A 42 -21.26 5.44 8.92
N LEU A 43 -21.94 4.52 8.24
CA LEU A 43 -21.35 3.25 7.81
C LEU A 43 -20.11 3.47 6.93
N ALA A 44 -20.18 4.38 5.95
CA ALA A 44 -19.04 4.71 5.10
C ALA A 44 -17.87 5.29 5.91
N LEU A 45 -18.13 6.16 6.89
CA LEU A 45 -17.10 6.72 7.76
C LEU A 45 -16.42 5.64 8.62
N VAL A 46 -17.19 4.73 9.21
CA VAL A 46 -16.63 3.64 10.02
C VAL A 46 -15.73 2.73 9.16
N LEU A 47 -16.16 2.40 7.94
CA LEU A 47 -15.36 1.60 7.02
C LEU A 47 -14.08 2.34 6.60
N ALA A 48 -14.18 3.62 6.23
CA ALA A 48 -13.03 4.44 5.88
C ALA A 48 -12.03 4.55 7.05
N TRP A 49 -12.53 4.73 8.27
CA TRP A 49 -11.70 4.76 9.48
C TRP A 49 -10.99 3.43 9.73
N GLY A 50 -11.69 2.30 9.58
CA GLY A 50 -11.09 0.98 9.73
C GLY A 50 -9.95 0.74 8.73
N ILE A 51 -10.15 1.11 7.46
CA ILE A 51 -9.12 1.01 6.42
C ILE A 51 -7.93 1.91 6.75
N TYR A 52 -8.18 3.16 7.15
CA TYR A 52 -7.11 4.10 7.54
C TYR A 52 -6.32 3.59 8.74
N HIS A 53 -7.00 3.06 9.75
CA HIS A 53 -6.36 2.55 10.96
C HIS A 53 -5.44 1.36 10.64
N ASP A 54 -5.93 0.36 9.89
CA ASP A 54 -5.17 -0.84 9.55
C ASP A 54 -4.03 -0.58 8.56
N LYS A 55 -4.25 0.27 7.55
CA LYS A 55 -3.28 0.48 6.45
C LYS A 55 -2.31 1.63 6.66
N VAL A 56 -2.62 2.58 7.54
CA VAL A 56 -1.81 3.79 7.70
C VAL A 56 -1.40 3.98 9.16
N ALA A 57 -2.34 3.93 10.10
CA ALA A 57 -2.04 4.26 11.49
C ALA A 57 -1.16 3.20 12.17
N VAL A 58 -1.47 1.91 12.00
CA VAL A 58 -0.70 0.81 12.63
C VAL A 58 0.69 0.63 11.98
N PRO A 59 0.84 0.56 10.64
CA PRO A 59 2.15 0.28 10.03
C PRO A 59 3.18 1.39 10.25
N ASN A 60 2.73 2.64 10.43
CA ASN A 60 3.59 3.80 10.63
C ASN A 60 4.05 3.99 12.09
N GLN A 61 3.67 3.10 13.01
CA GLN A 61 4.13 3.19 14.40
C GLN A 61 5.61 2.77 14.51
N PRO A 62 6.43 3.53 15.27
CA PRO A 62 7.84 3.21 15.47
C PRO A 62 8.00 2.00 16.39
N VAL A 63 8.76 1.00 15.94
CA VAL A 63 9.16 -0.15 16.76
C VAL A 63 10.37 0.22 17.63
N VAL A 64 11.31 0.97 17.06
CA VAL A 64 12.50 1.46 17.74
C VAL A 64 12.93 2.81 17.16
N LEU A 65 13.60 3.61 17.98
CA LEU A 65 14.20 4.89 17.58
C LEU A 65 15.71 4.75 17.60
N VAL A 66 16.37 5.08 16.48
CA VAL A 66 17.84 5.04 16.35
C VAL A 66 18.34 6.47 16.17
N ASN A 67 18.94 7.04 17.22
CA ASN A 67 19.41 8.44 17.25
C ASN A 67 18.34 9.45 16.79
N GLY A 68 17.08 9.23 17.17
CA GLY A 68 15.96 10.12 16.82
C GLY A 68 15.24 9.77 15.53
N GLU A 69 15.70 8.77 14.78
CA GLU A 69 15.03 8.30 13.57
C GLU A 69 14.21 7.02 13.81
N PRO A 70 12.92 6.98 13.41
CA PRO A 70 12.08 5.83 13.64
C PRO A 70 12.29 4.72 12.60
N ILE A 71 12.45 3.50 13.09
CA ILE A 71 12.24 2.29 12.30
C ILE A 71 10.78 1.89 12.48
N THR A 72 10.01 1.91 11.38
CA THR A 72 8.56 1.69 11.41
C THR A 72 8.21 0.21 11.46
N THR A 73 6.99 -0.09 11.93
CA THR A 73 6.47 -1.46 11.95
C THR A 73 6.39 -2.06 10.55
N ALA A 74 5.99 -1.26 9.55
CA ALA A 74 5.93 -1.67 8.15
C ALA A 74 7.30 -2.13 7.62
N GLU A 75 8.34 -1.36 7.91
CA GLU A 75 9.72 -1.65 7.50
C GLU A 75 10.23 -2.93 8.16
N PHE A 76 10.05 -3.05 9.47
CA PHE A 76 10.41 -4.25 10.21
C PHE A 76 9.73 -5.50 9.65
N GLN A 77 8.40 -5.47 9.45
CA GLN A 77 7.65 -6.59 8.89
C GLN A 77 8.13 -6.95 7.48
N LYS A 78 8.37 -5.95 6.63
CA LYS A 78 8.89 -6.17 5.27
C LYS A 78 10.24 -6.88 5.31
N GLN A 79 11.15 -6.46 6.19
CA GLN A 79 12.47 -7.07 6.32
C GLN A 79 12.40 -8.49 6.90
N VAL A 80 11.48 -8.76 7.84
CA VAL A 80 11.24 -10.12 8.35
C VAL A 80 10.74 -11.03 7.22
N VAL A 81 9.78 -10.58 6.43
CA VAL A 81 9.27 -11.37 5.29
C VAL A 81 10.38 -11.64 4.30
N TYR A 82 11.17 -10.63 3.94
CA TYR A 82 12.31 -10.77 3.05
C TYR A 82 13.34 -11.78 3.60
N ARG A 83 13.72 -11.67 4.88
CA ARG A 83 14.66 -12.59 5.53
C ARG A 83 14.15 -14.02 5.52
N ARG A 84 12.85 -14.25 5.77
CA ARG A 84 12.22 -15.58 5.68
C ARG A 84 12.32 -16.15 4.27
N MET A 85 12.03 -15.34 3.24
CA MET A 85 12.13 -15.80 1.85
C MET A 85 13.56 -16.21 1.51
N ASN A 86 14.56 -15.40 1.87
CA ASN A 86 15.97 -15.74 1.67
C ASN A 86 16.38 -17.04 2.38
N LEU A 87 15.93 -17.26 3.61
CA LEU A 87 16.23 -18.50 4.35
C LEU A 87 15.60 -19.72 3.67
N ILE A 88 14.35 -19.60 3.21
CA ILE A 88 13.66 -20.68 2.48
C ILE A 88 14.38 -20.98 1.16
N GLU A 89 14.83 -19.96 0.43
CA GLU A 89 15.60 -20.13 -0.81
C GLU A 89 16.95 -20.83 -0.55
N GLN A 90 17.65 -20.46 0.53
CA GLN A 90 18.88 -21.14 0.95
C GLN A 90 18.63 -22.62 1.29
N ALA A 91 17.56 -22.93 2.01
CA ALA A 91 17.17 -24.31 2.32
C ALA A 91 16.81 -25.13 1.07
N ARG A 92 16.23 -24.50 0.04
CA ARG A 92 15.96 -25.16 -1.25
C ARG A 92 17.24 -25.44 -2.03
N ALA A 93 18.19 -24.51 -2.01
CA ALA A 93 19.47 -24.68 -2.68
C ALA A 93 20.36 -25.73 -1.99
N LEU A 94 20.32 -25.80 -0.64
CA LEU A 94 21.08 -26.76 0.16
C LEU A 94 20.16 -27.55 1.11
N PRO A 95 19.68 -28.74 0.68
CA PRO A 95 18.79 -29.56 1.50
C PRO A 95 19.37 -29.95 2.88
N GLN A 96 20.70 -30.01 3.00
CA GLN A 96 21.39 -30.32 4.26
C GLN A 96 21.16 -29.25 5.35
N LEU A 97 20.84 -28.01 4.95
CA LEU A 97 20.56 -26.89 5.87
C LEU A 97 19.06 -26.75 6.17
N ALA A 98 18.19 -27.54 5.52
CA ALA A 98 16.74 -27.34 5.59
C ALA A 98 16.19 -27.48 7.01
N ASP A 99 16.69 -28.44 7.79
CA ASP A 99 16.22 -28.64 9.17
C ASP A 99 16.69 -27.53 10.12
N GLN A 100 17.90 -27.00 9.91
CA GLN A 100 18.39 -25.84 10.66
C GLN A 100 17.59 -24.57 10.33
N VAL A 101 17.27 -24.37 9.05
CA VAL A 101 16.43 -23.24 8.61
C VAL A 101 15.02 -23.36 9.17
N ARG A 102 14.43 -24.56 9.17
CA ARG A 102 13.11 -24.80 9.79
C ARG A 102 13.09 -24.38 11.26
N GLN A 103 14.09 -24.79 12.04
CA GLN A 103 14.20 -24.40 13.45
C GLN A 103 14.29 -22.88 13.65
N GLN A 104 14.97 -22.15 12.76
CA GLN A 104 15.01 -20.68 12.82
C GLN A 104 13.66 -20.05 12.46
N LEU A 105 12.96 -20.59 11.47
CA LEU A 105 11.64 -20.11 11.06
C LEU A 105 10.56 -20.39 12.11
N ASP A 106 10.69 -21.49 12.85
CA ASP A 106 9.83 -21.89 13.97
C ASP A 106 10.01 -21.01 15.21
N SER A 107 11.05 -20.16 15.24
CA SER A 107 11.29 -19.19 16.30
C SER A 107 11.12 -17.73 15.80
N PRO A 108 9.88 -17.22 15.72
CA PRO A 108 9.61 -15.85 15.28
C PRO A 108 10.32 -14.78 16.10
N LEU A 109 10.50 -15.02 17.41
CA LEU A 109 11.13 -14.05 18.30
C LEU A 109 12.62 -13.88 17.99
N VAL A 110 13.35 -14.99 17.78
CA VAL A 110 14.78 -14.94 17.46
C VAL A 110 15.00 -14.28 16.11
N LEU A 111 14.23 -14.67 15.09
CA LEU A 111 14.32 -14.07 13.77
C LEU A 111 13.97 -12.57 13.80
N GLY A 112 12.93 -12.19 14.55
CA GLY A 112 12.54 -10.80 14.73
C GLY A 112 13.65 -9.97 15.40
N GLN A 113 14.28 -10.49 16.44
CA GLN A 113 15.40 -9.81 17.11
C GLN A 113 16.62 -9.62 16.18
N GLN A 114 16.94 -10.63 15.37
CA GLN A 114 18.01 -10.54 14.38
C GLN A 114 17.71 -9.44 13.35
N VAL A 115 16.52 -9.46 12.76
CA VAL A 115 16.11 -8.46 11.78
C VAL A 115 16.10 -7.05 12.37
N LEU A 116 15.63 -6.91 13.62
CA LEU A 116 15.65 -5.61 14.30
C LEU A 116 17.07 -5.10 14.52
N THR A 117 17.98 -5.99 14.95
CA THR A 117 19.40 -5.67 15.12
C THR A 117 20.02 -5.25 13.79
N ASP A 118 19.79 -6.02 12.72
CA ASP A 118 20.29 -5.71 11.37
C ASP A 118 19.82 -4.32 10.90
N LEU A 119 18.54 -3.98 11.11
CA LEU A 119 17.98 -2.67 10.75
C LEU A 119 18.59 -1.52 11.58
N ILE A 120 18.80 -1.75 12.88
CA ILE A 120 19.45 -0.75 13.75
C ILE A 120 20.88 -0.49 13.28
N GLU A 121 21.64 -1.56 13.01
CA GLU A 121 23.01 -1.46 12.53
C GLU A 121 23.08 -0.74 11.18
N GLU A 122 22.21 -1.09 10.22
CA GLU A 122 22.13 -0.39 8.94
C GLU A 122 21.86 1.11 9.13
N ARG A 123 20.96 1.47 10.05
CA ARG A 123 20.64 2.88 10.31
C ARG A 123 21.83 3.64 10.88
N ILE A 124 22.56 3.03 11.82
CA ILE A 124 23.78 3.59 12.41
C ILE A 124 24.85 3.77 11.33
N ILE A 125 25.10 2.74 10.51
CA ILE A 125 26.07 2.80 9.41
C ILE A 125 25.72 3.92 8.46
N ARG A 126 24.45 4.06 8.06
CA ARG A 126 24.00 5.12 7.14
C ARG A 126 24.17 6.51 7.73
N GLN A 127 23.89 6.68 9.03
CA GLN A 127 24.07 7.95 9.73
C GLN A 127 25.56 8.33 9.77
N GLU A 128 26.44 7.38 10.13
CA GLU A 128 27.89 7.62 10.16
C GLU A 128 28.49 7.83 8.76
N ALA A 129 28.01 7.12 7.74
CA ALA A 129 28.41 7.35 6.36
C ALA A 129 28.08 8.79 5.92
N THR A 130 26.85 9.25 6.19
CA THR A 130 26.42 10.63 5.92
C THR A 130 27.28 11.64 6.66
N ARG A 131 27.53 11.40 7.96
CA ARG A 131 28.38 12.27 8.80
C ARG A 131 29.81 12.38 8.27
N ARG A 132 30.34 11.31 7.68
CA ARG A 132 31.69 11.24 7.10
C ARG A 132 31.73 11.65 5.63
N GLY A 133 30.61 12.06 5.04
CA GLY A 133 30.53 12.43 3.63
C GLY A 133 30.75 11.26 2.67
N ILE A 134 30.51 10.02 3.10
CA ILE A 134 30.59 8.83 2.26
C ILE A 134 29.31 8.76 1.42
N THR A 135 29.44 8.99 0.11
CA THR A 135 28.35 8.90 -0.86
C THR A 135 28.70 7.90 -1.94
N VAL A 136 27.70 7.17 -2.42
CA VAL A 136 27.87 6.21 -3.53
C VAL A 136 27.16 6.77 -4.75
N THR A 137 27.89 6.87 -5.87
CA THR A 137 27.35 7.35 -7.14
C THR A 137 26.69 6.23 -7.94
N PRO A 138 25.71 6.54 -8.82
CA PRO A 138 25.09 5.53 -9.69
C PRO A 138 26.10 4.78 -10.56
N ASP A 139 27.13 5.47 -11.06
CA ASP A 139 28.16 4.87 -11.91
C ASP A 139 29.03 3.85 -11.15
N GLU A 140 29.34 4.11 -9.87
CA GLU A 140 30.04 3.15 -9.01
C GLU A 140 29.20 1.91 -8.74
N VAL A 141 27.88 2.07 -8.53
CA VAL A 141 26.96 0.94 -8.38
C VAL A 141 26.90 0.11 -9.66
N GLN A 142 26.75 0.79 -10.80
CA GLN A 142 26.68 0.14 -12.11
C GLN A 142 27.97 -0.65 -12.39
N LYS A 143 29.13 -0.02 -12.24
CA LYS A 143 30.43 -0.68 -12.40
C LYS A 143 30.55 -1.89 -11.47
N ARG A 144 30.09 -1.79 -10.23
CA ARG A 144 30.14 -2.92 -9.29
C ARG A 144 29.23 -4.08 -9.69
N ILE A 145 28.05 -3.77 -10.24
CA ILE A 145 27.14 -4.80 -10.77
C ILE A 145 27.79 -5.51 -11.96
N GLU A 146 28.38 -4.75 -12.90
CA GLU A 146 29.10 -5.29 -14.06
C GLU A 146 30.22 -6.24 -13.67
N GLU A 147 31.01 -5.88 -12.65
CA GLU A 147 32.06 -6.75 -12.08
C GLU A 147 31.50 -8.04 -11.48
N LEU A 148 30.31 -8.00 -10.87
CA LEU A 148 29.68 -9.17 -10.24
C LEU A 148 29.08 -10.14 -11.27
N ILE A 149 28.51 -9.62 -12.35
CA ILE A 149 27.85 -10.43 -13.39
C ILE A 149 28.76 -10.74 -14.59
N GLY A 150 29.92 -10.08 -14.68
CA GLY A 150 30.89 -10.25 -15.76
C GLY A 150 30.46 -9.68 -17.11
N TYR A 151 29.52 -8.72 -17.13
CA TYR A 151 28.99 -8.14 -18.36
C TYR A 151 29.02 -6.61 -18.29
N PRO A 152 29.85 -5.92 -19.10
CA PRO A 152 29.95 -4.45 -19.10
C PRO A 152 28.74 -3.81 -19.79
N TYR A 153 28.36 -2.60 -19.35
CA TYR A 153 27.42 -1.72 -20.04
C TYR A 153 28.19 -0.50 -20.58
N PRO A 154 28.03 -0.09 -21.85
CA PRO A 154 27.09 -0.56 -22.88
C PRO A 154 27.49 -1.93 -23.49
N PRO A 155 26.54 -2.65 -24.12
CA PRO A 155 26.81 -3.98 -24.68
C PRO A 155 27.95 -3.94 -25.71
N THR A 156 28.68 -5.06 -25.83
CA THR A 156 29.65 -5.30 -26.91
C THR A 156 29.00 -4.90 -28.25
N PRO A 157 29.64 -4.07 -29.09
CA PRO A 157 29.04 -3.68 -30.36
C PRO A 157 28.66 -4.93 -31.15
N GLU A 158 27.40 -5.02 -31.58
CA GLU A 158 26.93 -6.09 -32.45
C GLU A 158 27.85 -6.16 -33.67
N PRO A 159 28.32 -7.35 -34.08
CA PRO A 159 29.10 -7.46 -35.30
C PRO A 159 28.25 -6.96 -36.46
N LEU A 160 28.70 -5.88 -37.11
CA LEU A 160 28.08 -5.37 -38.33
C LEU A 160 28.01 -6.51 -39.35
N PRO A 161 26.84 -6.78 -39.98
CA PRO A 161 26.76 -7.78 -41.02
C PRO A 161 27.72 -7.39 -42.14
N THR A 162 28.71 -8.26 -42.42
CA THR A 162 29.51 -8.16 -43.64
C THR A 162 28.58 -8.42 -44.82
N LEU A 163 28.29 -7.37 -45.59
CA LEU A 163 27.57 -7.48 -46.86
C LEU A 163 28.40 -8.38 -47.82
N PRO A 164 27.76 -9.32 -48.53
CA PRO A 164 28.42 -10.25 -49.44
C PRO A 164 29.01 -9.59 -50.68
#